data_AF-A0A8E0R518-F1
#
_entry.id   AF-A0A8E0R518-F1
#
_cell.length_a   1.000
_cell.length_b   1.000
_cell.length_c   1.000
_cell.angle_alpha   90.00
_cell.angle_beta   90.00
_cell.angle_gamma   90.00
#
_symmetry.space_group_name_H-M   'P 1'
#
loop_
_entity.id
_entity.type
_entity.pdbx_description
1 polymer ?
#
loop_
_entity_poly.entity_id
_entity_poly.type
_entity_poly.pdbx_seq_one_letter_code
_entity_poly.pdbx_strand_id
1 'polypeptide(L)' 'MKEYQESALGRETARKYADILDKSRPDSPESRRKHPRMSLQSRAKIFSPFAPLRGREIEEISGEDADPGA' A
#
# COMPACT_ATOMS: atom_id res chain seq x y z
N MET A 1 -26.22 -7.27 -13.41
CA MET A 1 -25.35 -6.10 -13.18
C MET A 1 -24.58 -5.88 -14.46
N LYS A 2 -24.50 -4.66 -15.01
CA LYS A 2 -23.55 -4.40 -16.10
C LYS A 2 -22.15 -4.40 -15.48
N GLU A 3 -21.20 -5.06 -16.10
CA GLU A 3 -19.82 -5.06 -15.64
C GLU A 3 -19.30 -3.62 -15.59
N TYR A 4 -18.61 -3.25 -14.52
CA TYR A 4 -18.08 -1.88 -14.34
C TYR A 4 -17.21 -1.47 -15.53
N GLN A 5 -16.47 -2.43 -16.09
CA GLN A 5 -15.60 -2.27 -17.25
C GLN A 5 -16.36 -1.83 -18.51
N GLU A 6 -17.62 -2.24 -18.66
CA GLU A 6 -18.46 -1.91 -19.82
C GLU A 6 -19.20 -0.58 -19.64
N SER A 7 -19.28 -0.07 -18.40
CA SER A 7 -19.88 1.21 -18.10
C SER A 7 -19.12 2.36 -18.80
N ALA A 8 -19.81 3.47 -19.06
CA ALA A 8 -19.16 4.66 -19.63
C ALA A 8 -18.01 5.14 -18.74
N LEU A 9 -18.21 5.13 -17.42
CA LEU A 9 -17.21 5.53 -16.42
C LEU A 9 -16.00 4.57 -16.38
N GLY A 10 -16.23 3.27 -16.47
CA GLY A 10 -15.15 2.28 -16.48
C GLY A 10 -14.27 2.41 -17.73
N ARG A 11 -14.89 2.63 -18.90
CA ARG A 11 -14.16 2.87 -20.16
C ARG A 11 -13.38 4.18 -20.15
N GLU A 12 -13.96 5.26 -19.60
CA GLU A 12 -13.26 6.53 -19.44
C GLU A 12 -12.07 6.40 -18.49
N THR A 13 -12.26 5.74 -17.35
CA THR A 13 -11.21 5.48 -16.35
C THR A 13 -10.08 4.63 -16.94
N ALA A 14 -10.42 3.58 -17.69
CA ALA A 14 -9.45 2.75 -18.39
C ALA A 14 -8.60 3.56 -19.38
N ARG A 15 -9.22 4.47 -20.14
CA ARG A 15 -8.51 5.37 -21.06
C ARG A 15 -7.64 6.37 -20.33
N LYS A 16 -8.15 6.98 -19.25
CA LYS A 16 -7.47 8.02 -18.47
C LYS A 16 -6.18 7.52 -17.83
N TYR A 17 -6.15 6.27 -17.40
CA TYR A 17 -5.02 5.66 -16.69
C TYR A 17 -4.33 4.55 -17.50
N ALA A 18 -4.59 4.46 -18.81
CA ALA A 18 -4.03 3.43 -19.69
C ALA A 18 -2.49 3.39 -19.65
N ASP A 19 -1.87 4.52 -19.33
CA ASP A 19 -0.42 4.68 -19.19
C ASP A 19 0.15 4.05 -17.91
N ILE A 20 -0.66 3.75 -16.89
CA ILE A 20 -0.21 3.20 -15.61
C ILE A 20 -0.93 1.92 -15.17
N LEU A 21 -2.10 1.58 -15.72
CA LEU A 21 -2.93 0.46 -15.25
C LEU A 21 -2.22 -0.89 -15.31
N ASP A 22 -1.49 -1.16 -16.40
CA ASP A 22 -0.77 -2.43 -16.59
C ASP A 22 0.65 -2.41 -16.02
N LYS A 23 1.10 -1.27 -15.47
CA LYS A 23 2.46 -1.13 -14.94
C LYS A 23 2.52 -1.58 -13.49
N SER A 24 3.64 -2.20 -13.12
CA SER A 24 3.95 -2.43 -11.72
C SER A 24 4.15 -1.10 -11.00
N ARG A 25 3.85 -1.08 -9.70
CA ARG A 25 4.14 0.07 -8.85
C ARG A 25 5.64 0.41 -8.92
N PRO A 26 6.02 1.70 -8.98
CA PRO A 26 7.43 2.09 -8.97
C PRO A 26 8.16 1.55 -7.74
N ASP A 27 9.36 1.01 -7.96
CA ASP A 27 10.16 0.36 -6.91
C ASP A 27 11.47 1.11 -6.62
N SER A 28 11.57 2.36 -7.08
CA SER A 28 12.74 3.20 -6.83
C SER A 28 12.88 3.52 -5.33
N PRO A 29 14.13 3.74 -4.84
CA PRO A 29 14.36 4.10 -3.44
C PRO A 29 13.62 5.37 -3.03
N GLU A 30 13.53 6.36 -3.92
CA GLU A 30 12.76 7.58 -3.67
C GLU A 30 11.26 7.30 -3.52
N SER A 31 10.70 6.40 -4.34
CA SER A 31 9.28 6.02 -4.28
C SER A 31 8.98 5.25 -2.99
N ARG A 32 9.85 4.30 -2.60
CA ARG A 32 9.74 3.55 -1.35
C ARG A 32 9.80 4.47 -0.12
N ARG A 33 10.67 5.49 -0.15
CA ARG A 33 10.79 6.48 0.93
C ARG A 33 9.57 7.41 1.03
N LYS A 34 9.07 7.93 -0.10
CA LYS A 34 7.88 8.80 -0.13
C LYS A 34 6.58 8.03 0.14
N HIS A 35 6.57 6.73 -0.16
CA HIS A 35 5.39 5.88 -0.06
C HIS A 35 5.74 4.52 0.58
N PRO A 36 6.03 4.50 1.90
CA PRO A 36 6.40 3.27 2.60
C PRO A 36 5.29 2.23 2.51
N ARG A 37 5.68 0.97 2.36
CA ARG A 37 4.76 -0.17 2.29
C ARG A 37 4.72 -0.85 3.65
N MET A 38 3.53 -1.07 4.18
CA MET A 38 3.37 -1.87 5.39
C MET A 38 3.76 -3.34 5.12
N SER A 39 4.63 -3.90 5.97
CA SER A 39 5.03 -5.31 5.89
C SER A 39 3.85 -6.26 6.15
N LEU A 40 3.93 -7.49 5.62
CA LEU A 40 2.88 -8.50 5.85
C LEU A 40 2.72 -8.85 7.34
N GLN A 41 3.81 -8.85 8.10
CA GLN A 41 3.80 -9.08 9.53
C GLN A 41 3.03 -7.96 10.24
N SER A 42 3.34 -6.69 9.96
CA SER A 42 2.62 -5.53 10.50
C SER A 42 1.14 -5.54 10.12
N ARG A 43 0.80 -5.99 8.91
CA ARG A 43 -0.61 -6.23 8.50
C ARG A 43 -1.28 -7.29 9.35
N ALA A 44 -0.62 -8.43 9.59
CA ALA A 44 -1.15 -9.48 10.46
C ALA A 44 -1.29 -9.01 11.92
N LYS A 45 -0.43 -8.06 12.36
CA LYS A 45 -0.54 -7.45 13.69
C LYS A 45 -1.91 -6.73 13.85
N ILE A 46 -2.42 -6.05 12.81
CA ILE A 46 -3.70 -5.30 12.84
C ILE A 46 -4.92 -6.22 13.00
N PHE A 47 -4.88 -7.43 12.44
CA PHE A 47 -6.00 -8.38 12.52
C PHE A 47 -5.94 -9.31 13.73
N SER A 48 -4.91 -9.20 14.58
CA SER A 48 -4.81 -10.03 15.77
C SER A 48 -5.63 -9.40 16.92
N PRO A 49 -6.65 -10.08 17.45
CA PRO A 49 -7.62 -9.50 18.39
C PRO A 49 -6.99 -9.00 19.71
N PHE A 50 -5.83 -9.53 20.07
CA PHE A 50 -5.09 -9.14 21.27
C PHE A 50 -3.81 -8.35 20.96
N ALA A 51 -3.68 -7.82 19.75
CA ALA A 51 -2.56 -6.96 19.36
C ALA A 51 -2.41 -5.72 20.27
N PRO A 52 -3.51 -5.02 20.63
CA PRO A 52 -3.39 -3.82 21.46
C PRO A 52 -3.06 -4.15 22.92
N LEU A 53 -3.54 -5.29 23.43
CA LEU A 53 -3.38 -5.69 24.83
C LEU A 53 -1.98 -6.21 25.15
N ARG A 54 -1.29 -6.77 24.16
CA ARG A 54 0.10 -7.24 24.30
C ARG A 54 1.12 -6.11 24.32
N GLY A 55 0.70 -4.85 24.32
CA GLY A 55 1.59 -3.70 24.41
C GLY A 55 2.61 -3.67 23.28
N ARG A 56 2.15 -3.84 22.03
CA ARG A 56 3.05 -3.75 20.88
C ARG A 56 3.59 -2.32 20.76
N GLU A 57 4.85 -2.14 21.14
CA GLU A 57 5.86 -1.33 20.47
C GLU A 57 5.30 -0.34 19.44
N ILE A 58 4.64 0.71 19.94
CA ILE A 58 4.03 1.76 19.10
C ILE A 58 5.13 2.50 18.30
N GLU A 59 6.38 2.44 18.76
CA GLU A 59 7.55 3.01 18.10
C GLU A 59 7.86 2.36 16.73
N GLU A 60 7.54 1.07 16.51
CA GLU A 60 7.81 0.40 15.22
C GLU A 60 6.82 0.79 14.11
N ILE A 61 5.65 1.33 14.45
CA ILE A 61 4.61 1.66 13.46
C ILE A 61 4.93 2.99 12.75
N SER A 62 5.83 3.81 13.30
CA SER A 62 6.17 5.14 12.76
C SER A 62 7.58 5.30 12.20
N GLY A 63 8.50 4.33 12.34
CA GLY A 63 9.93 4.62 12.09
C GLY A 63 10.83 3.52 11.53
N GLU A 64 10.51 2.24 11.68
CA GLU A 64 11.51 1.16 11.45
C GLU A 64 11.64 0.70 9.97
N ASP A 65 11.28 1.56 9.01
CA ASP A 65 11.64 1.42 7.59
C ASP A 65 12.32 2.70 7.06
N ALA A 66 12.62 3.67 7.93
CA ALA A 66 13.53 4.75 7.61
C ALA A 66 14.97 4.20 7.70
N ASP A 67 15.46 3.70 6.57
CA ASP A 67 16.85 3.51 6.18
C ASP A 67 17.92 3.85 7.25
N PRO A 68 18.62 2.87 7.87
CA PRO A 68 19.80 3.12 8.71
C PRO A 68 21.06 3.39 7.85
N GLY A 69 20.94 4.17 6.77
CA GLY A 69 21.91 4.16 5.67
C GLY A 69 22.05 5.44 4.85
N ALA A 70 22.10 6.62 5.50
CA ALA A 70 22.70 7.84 4.91
C ALA A 70 23.33 8.73 5.99
#